data_AF-A0A3S0LA33-F1
#
_entry.id   AF-A0A3S0LA33-F1
#
_cell.length_a   1.000
_cell.length_b   1.000
_cell.length_c   1.000
_cell.angle_alpha   90.00
_cell.angle_beta   90.00
_cell.angle_gamma   90.00
#
_symmetry.space_group_name_H-M   'P 1'
#
loop_
_entity.id
_entity.type
_entity.pdbx_description
1 polymer ?
#
loop_
_entity_poly.entity_id
_entity_poly.type
_entity_poly.pdbx_seq_one_letter_code
_entity_poly.pdbx_strand_id
1 'polypeptide(L)'
;MVISTSSAQHILKKVSTVLLELLERYGSPTKSSEFGSCVFRRSTESLPREHPHAEFDEIERRLAAQLNQDQALLDSLSEDEKLVYQNFSDQPITQSSLEVRSGLPTNRIMSALTMLELAGLIENQNGAQYVKIKQPVKLPAIKKPHKNIIRYVARSTRYIKRIHGGVSRKYLQLYLALFWCVVDKRWSTEALLKACARYGKLSEREIASYVSPHMVQVSKFA
;
A
#
# COMPACT_ATOMS: atom_id res chain seq x y z
N MET A 1 6.80 23.62 -29.59
CA MET A 1 6.44 22.19 -29.69
C MET A 1 5.12 21.99 -28.93
N VAL A 2 4.01 21.77 -29.63
CA VAL A 2 2.69 21.56 -29.01
C VAL A 2 2.54 20.06 -28.75
N ILE A 3 2.62 19.65 -27.50
CA ILE A 3 2.34 18.26 -27.11
C ILE A 3 0.83 18.17 -26.87
N SER A 4 0.18 17.14 -27.42
CA SER A 4 -1.24 16.90 -27.13
C SER A 4 -1.44 16.65 -25.64
N THR A 5 -2.57 17.10 -25.09
CA THR A 5 -2.90 16.92 -23.67
C THR A 5 -2.91 15.45 -23.26
N SER A 6 -3.34 14.56 -24.16
CA SER A 6 -3.31 13.10 -23.97
C SER A 6 -1.88 12.55 -23.84
N SER A 7 -0.96 13.00 -24.70
CA SER A 7 0.44 12.58 -24.67
C SER A 7 1.15 13.07 -23.41
N ALA A 8 0.92 14.34 -23.03
CA ALA A 8 1.48 14.92 -21.82
C ALA A 8 1.01 14.16 -20.56
N GLN A 9 -0.28 13.82 -20.50
CA GLN A 9 -0.84 13.05 -19.38
C GLN A 9 -0.27 11.63 -19.31
N HIS A 10 -0.04 10.98 -20.46
CA HIS A 10 0.61 9.67 -20.52
C HIS A 10 2.05 9.71 -20.00
N ILE A 11 2.82 10.71 -20.44
CA ILE A 11 4.20 10.91 -19.98
C ILE A 11 4.22 11.15 -18.47
N LEU A 12 3.34 12.01 -17.96
CA LEU A 12 3.23 12.27 -16.52
C LEU A 12 2.93 11.01 -15.73
N LYS A 13 1.97 10.19 -16.17
CA LYS A 13 1.65 8.93 -15.49
C LYS A 13 2.83 7.97 -15.48
N LYS A 14 3.56 7.83 -16.61
CA LYS A 14 4.77 7.00 -16.69
C LYS A 14 5.82 7.45 -15.67
N VAL A 15 6.12 8.75 -15.66
CA VAL A 15 7.09 9.33 -14.71
C VAL A 15 6.62 9.13 -13.27
N SER A 16 5.35 9.36 -12.99
CA SER A 16 4.76 9.12 -11.67
C SER A 16 4.85 7.67 -11.22
N THR A 17 4.69 6.69 -12.12
CA THR A 17 4.83 5.26 -11.79
C THR A 17 6.26 4.91 -11.40
N VAL A 18 7.26 5.46 -12.09
CA VAL A 18 8.67 5.30 -11.73
C VAL A 18 8.94 5.90 -10.35
N LEU A 19 8.44 7.11 -10.10
CA LEU A 19 8.59 7.80 -8.82
C LEU A 19 7.87 7.08 -7.69
N LEU A 20 6.74 6.44 -7.98
CA LEU A 20 5.95 5.69 -7.00
C LEU A 20 6.77 4.57 -6.37
N GLU A 21 7.45 3.75 -7.17
CA GLU A 21 8.26 2.64 -6.65
C GLU A 21 9.31 3.13 -5.66
N LEU A 22 9.89 4.30 -5.92
CA LEU A 22 10.88 4.92 -5.03
C LEU A 22 10.21 5.53 -3.80
N LEU A 23 9.04 6.14 -3.95
CA LEU A 23 8.27 6.67 -2.84
C LEU A 23 7.79 5.57 -1.90
N GLU A 24 7.45 4.38 -2.39
CA GLU A 24 7.07 3.22 -1.56
C GLU A 24 8.21 2.76 -0.65
N ARG A 25 9.46 2.91 -1.08
CA ARG A 25 10.64 2.53 -0.27
C ARG A 25 10.94 3.52 0.85
N TYR A 26 10.72 4.82 0.63
CA TYR A 26 11.11 5.89 1.56
C TYR A 26 9.94 6.57 2.28
N GLY A 27 8.72 6.30 1.83
CA GLY A 27 7.51 6.97 2.26
C GLY A 27 7.08 6.61 3.68
N SER A 28 6.15 7.40 4.18
CA SER A 28 5.31 7.07 5.31
C SER A 28 3.92 6.70 4.80
N PRO A 29 3.30 5.63 5.33
CA PRO A 29 1.91 5.33 5.02
C PRO A 29 0.98 6.40 5.62
N THR A 30 -0.01 6.82 4.86
CA THR A 30 -1.05 7.78 5.26
C THR A 30 -2.37 7.32 4.62
N LYS A 31 -3.50 7.56 5.29
CA LYS A 31 -4.81 7.19 4.73
C LYS A 31 -5.12 8.07 3.51
N SER A 32 -5.67 7.46 2.46
CA SER A 32 -6.10 8.18 1.27
C SER A 32 -7.26 9.15 1.56
N SER A 33 -8.08 8.88 2.59
CA SER A 33 -9.21 9.73 3.00
C SER A 33 -8.77 11.12 3.48
N GLU A 34 -7.54 11.28 3.98
CA GLU A 34 -6.94 12.57 4.34
C GLU A 34 -6.83 13.54 3.14
N PHE A 35 -6.82 12.98 1.92
CA PHE A 35 -6.76 13.74 0.67
C PHE A 35 -8.12 13.96 0.04
N GLY A 36 -9.22 13.57 0.70
CA GLY A 36 -10.56 13.61 0.14
C GLY A 36 -10.90 14.95 -0.50
N SER A 37 -10.47 16.07 0.10
CA SER A 37 -10.77 17.38 -0.45
C SER A 37 -10.27 17.63 -1.88
N CYS A 38 -9.25 16.93 -2.39
CA CYS A 38 -8.80 17.01 -3.79
C CYS A 38 -9.31 15.86 -4.70
N VAL A 39 -10.14 14.97 -4.16
CA VAL A 39 -10.70 13.81 -4.87
C VAL A 39 -12.18 14.04 -5.20
N PHE A 40 -12.42 14.55 -6.40
CA PHE A 40 -13.78 14.82 -6.90
C PHE A 40 -13.98 14.39 -8.35
N ARG A 41 -12.99 13.72 -8.96
CA ARG A 41 -13.17 13.09 -10.28
C ARG A 41 -13.55 11.63 -10.12
N ARG A 42 -14.52 11.19 -10.93
CA ARG A 42 -14.88 9.77 -11.05
C ARG A 42 -13.77 9.00 -11.76
N SER A 43 -13.69 7.71 -11.48
CA SER A 43 -12.88 6.73 -12.19
C SER A 43 -13.75 5.54 -12.58
N THR A 44 -13.16 4.58 -13.30
CA THR A 44 -13.78 3.26 -13.55
C THR A 44 -14.08 2.50 -12.26
N GLU A 45 -13.40 2.84 -11.17
CA GLU A 45 -13.59 2.23 -9.85
C GLU A 45 -14.66 2.95 -9.02
N SER A 46 -15.21 4.07 -9.51
CA SER A 46 -16.25 4.81 -8.80
C SER A 46 -17.56 4.05 -8.85
N LEU A 47 -18.23 3.96 -7.71
CA LEU A 47 -19.55 3.33 -7.63
C LEU A 47 -20.55 4.09 -8.54
N PRO A 48 -21.38 3.36 -9.30
CA PRO A 48 -22.41 3.99 -10.13
C PRO A 48 -23.31 4.89 -9.29
N ARG A 49 -23.57 6.11 -9.77
CA ARG A 49 -24.47 7.10 -9.13
C ARG A 49 -24.05 7.62 -7.76
N GLU A 50 -22.89 7.23 -7.24
CA GLU A 50 -22.36 7.76 -5.98
C GLU A 50 -21.28 8.83 -6.18
N HIS A 51 -21.00 9.62 -5.14
CA HIS A 51 -19.93 10.62 -5.17
C HIS A 51 -18.55 9.93 -5.09
N PRO A 52 -17.48 10.45 -5.74
CA PRO A 52 -16.14 9.86 -5.67
C PRO A 52 -15.59 9.63 -4.25
N HIS A 53 -16.09 10.37 -3.26
CA HIS A 53 -15.75 10.17 -1.85
C HIS A 53 -16.29 8.87 -1.26
N ALA A 54 -17.44 8.37 -1.74
CA ALA A 54 -18.04 7.14 -1.23
C ALA A 54 -17.11 5.92 -1.41
N GLU A 55 -16.15 6.01 -2.35
CA GLU A 55 -15.09 5.02 -2.50
C GLU A 55 -14.22 4.88 -1.24
N PHE A 56 -13.99 5.96 -0.48
CA PHE A 56 -13.22 5.88 0.77
C PHE A 56 -14.00 5.11 1.83
N ASP A 57 -15.27 5.47 2.02
CA ASP A 57 -16.13 4.85 3.03
C ASP A 57 -16.33 3.35 2.73
N GLU A 58 -16.50 2.99 1.46
CA GLU A 58 -16.61 1.59 1.05
C GLU A 58 -15.33 0.80 1.32
N ILE A 59 -14.16 1.37 0.99
CA ILE A 59 -12.89 0.72 1.27
C ILE A 59 -12.68 0.55 2.78
N GLU A 60 -12.98 1.58 3.57
CA GLU A 60 -12.86 1.51 5.03
C GLU A 60 -13.80 0.46 5.63
N ARG A 61 -15.05 0.36 5.13
CA ARG A 61 -15.99 -0.71 5.52
C ARG A 61 -15.49 -2.10 5.16
N ARG A 62 -14.98 -2.29 3.94
CA ARG A 62 -14.42 -3.59 3.51
C ARG A 62 -13.21 -3.99 4.34
N LEU A 63 -12.31 -3.07 4.61
CA LEU A 63 -11.15 -3.31 5.47
C LEU A 63 -11.57 -3.65 6.90
N ALA A 64 -12.55 -2.94 7.47
CA ALA A 64 -13.06 -3.25 8.80
C ALA A 64 -13.73 -4.64 8.85
N ALA A 65 -14.51 -5.00 7.83
CA ALA A 65 -15.11 -6.33 7.72
C ALA A 65 -14.05 -7.43 7.61
N GLN A 66 -13.01 -7.21 6.81
CA GLN A 66 -11.89 -8.14 6.67
C GLN A 66 -11.09 -8.28 7.98
N LEU A 67 -10.80 -7.18 8.66
CA LEU A 67 -10.14 -7.20 9.97
C LEU A 67 -10.95 -7.96 11.02
N ASN A 68 -12.28 -7.78 11.03
CA ASN A 68 -13.16 -8.52 11.93
C ASN A 68 -13.17 -10.02 11.60
N GLN A 69 -13.16 -10.38 10.31
CA GLN A 69 -13.09 -11.77 9.87
C GLN A 69 -11.74 -12.41 10.24
N ASP A 70 -10.64 -11.71 10.01
CA ASP A 70 -9.30 -12.15 10.38
C ASP A 70 -9.17 -12.31 11.90
N GLN A 71 -9.74 -11.39 12.68
CA GLN A 71 -9.75 -11.48 14.14
C GLN A 71 -10.60 -12.66 14.63
N ALA A 72 -11.79 -12.88 14.06
CA ALA A 72 -12.62 -14.03 14.39
C ALA A 72 -11.92 -15.36 14.06
N LEU A 73 -11.18 -15.41 12.95
CA LEU A 73 -10.34 -16.55 12.59
C LEU A 73 -9.24 -16.78 13.64
N LEU A 74 -8.53 -15.73 14.06
CA LEU A 74 -7.51 -15.80 15.12
C LEU A 74 -8.09 -16.23 16.47
N ASP A 75 -9.28 -15.79 16.81
CA ASP A 75 -9.96 -16.15 18.06
C ASP A 75 -10.43 -17.62 18.04
N SER A 76 -10.71 -18.16 16.86
CA SER A 76 -11.09 -19.57 16.65
C SER A 76 -9.92 -20.57 16.68
N LEU A 77 -8.67 -20.07 16.65
CA LEU A 77 -7.48 -20.92 16.69
C LEU A 77 -7.38 -21.69 18.01
N SER A 78 -6.84 -22.91 17.93
CA SER A 78 -6.47 -23.68 19.12
C SER A 78 -5.30 -23.02 19.88
N GLU A 79 -5.10 -23.38 21.14
CA GLU A 79 -4.01 -22.80 21.94
C GLU A 79 -2.62 -23.11 21.35
N ASP A 80 -2.43 -24.32 20.79
CA ASP A 80 -1.20 -24.71 20.11
C ASP A 80 -0.99 -23.88 18.83
N GLU A 81 -2.05 -23.65 18.05
CA GLU A 81 -2.01 -22.79 16.85
C GLU A 81 -1.70 -21.33 17.18
N LYS A 82 -2.32 -20.76 18.22
CA LYS A 82 -2.03 -19.40 18.69
C LYS A 82 -0.57 -19.25 19.07
N LEU A 83 -0.04 -20.23 19.82
CA LEU A 83 1.33 -20.20 20.31
C LEU A 83 2.34 -20.31 19.16
N VAL A 84 2.07 -21.16 18.16
CA VAL A 84 2.87 -21.22 16.93
C VAL A 84 2.76 -19.92 16.14
N TYR A 85 1.55 -19.38 15.94
CA TYR A 85 1.30 -18.16 15.16
C TYR A 85 1.96 -16.90 15.76
N GLN A 86 2.04 -16.81 17.09
CA GLN A 86 2.71 -15.71 17.79
C GLN A 86 4.22 -15.67 17.54
N ASN A 87 4.85 -16.81 17.25
CA ASN A 87 6.30 -16.90 17.01
C ASN A 87 6.74 -16.41 15.63
N PHE A 88 5.80 -16.21 14.70
CA PHE A 88 6.07 -15.69 13.38
C PHE A 88 6.31 -14.17 13.38
N SER A 89 7.34 -13.75 12.64
CA SER A 89 7.70 -12.35 12.40
C SER A 89 7.66 -12.03 10.89
N ASP A 90 8.13 -10.85 10.48
CA ASP A 90 8.26 -10.49 9.06
C ASP A 90 9.32 -11.32 8.30
N GLN A 91 10.17 -12.08 9.01
CA GLN A 91 11.18 -12.96 8.43
C GLN A 91 10.69 -14.42 8.32
N PRO A 92 11.08 -15.16 7.27
CA PRO A 92 10.83 -16.59 7.16
C PRO A 92 11.39 -17.36 8.35
N ILE A 93 10.61 -18.29 8.90
CA ILE A 93 11.01 -19.11 10.04
C ILE A 93 10.92 -20.60 9.68
N THR A 94 11.90 -21.39 10.12
CA THR A 94 11.90 -22.84 9.93
C THR A 94 11.13 -23.55 11.03
N GLN A 95 10.64 -24.76 10.74
CA GLN A 95 10.01 -25.64 11.74
C GLN A 95 10.91 -25.87 12.96
N SER A 96 12.20 -26.14 12.76
CA SER A 96 13.16 -26.34 13.86
C SER A 96 13.29 -25.13 14.78
N SER A 97 13.19 -23.92 14.22
CA SER A 97 13.20 -22.69 15.01
C SER A 97 11.91 -22.51 15.82
N LEU A 98 10.76 -22.94 15.26
CA LEU A 98 9.49 -22.93 15.96
C LEU A 98 9.48 -23.94 17.12
N GLU A 99 10.06 -25.13 16.95
CA GLU A 99 10.23 -26.13 18.02
C GLU A 99 10.96 -25.54 19.22
N VAL A 100 12.09 -24.88 18.98
CA VAL A 100 12.90 -24.27 20.04
C VAL A 100 12.17 -23.11 20.73
N ARG A 101 11.44 -22.27 19.98
CA ARG A 101 10.78 -21.06 20.52
C ARG A 101 9.46 -21.35 21.23
N SER A 102 8.69 -22.30 20.71
CA SER A 102 7.37 -22.64 21.24
C SER A 102 7.42 -23.67 22.36
N GLY A 103 8.48 -24.48 22.43
CA GLY A 103 8.57 -25.60 23.38
C GLY A 103 7.58 -26.73 23.11
N LEU A 104 6.89 -26.70 21.96
CA LEU A 104 5.94 -27.73 21.56
C LEU A 104 6.65 -28.89 20.86
N PRO A 105 6.14 -30.13 21.01
CA PRO A 105 6.65 -31.27 20.27
C PRO A 105 6.35 -31.14 18.77
N THR A 106 7.25 -31.69 17.94
CA THR A 106 7.22 -31.62 16.47
C THR A 106 5.85 -31.94 15.87
N ASN A 107 5.15 -32.95 16.37
CA ASN A 107 3.83 -33.35 15.86
C ASN A 107 2.76 -32.25 16.03
N ARG A 108 2.76 -31.55 17.17
CA ARG A 108 1.85 -30.44 17.44
C ARG A 108 2.15 -29.23 16.57
N ILE A 109 3.43 -28.95 16.34
CA ILE A 109 3.85 -27.86 15.45
C ILE A 109 3.46 -28.14 14.01
N MET A 110 3.69 -29.35 13.51
CA MET A 110 3.30 -29.72 12.14
C MET A 110 1.79 -29.66 11.94
N SER A 111 1.01 -30.11 12.93
CA SER A 111 -0.44 -29.97 12.92
C SER A 111 -0.86 -28.51 12.90
N ALA A 112 -0.30 -27.69 13.79
CA ALA A 112 -0.59 -26.25 13.86
C ALA A 112 -0.21 -25.52 12.57
N LEU A 113 0.97 -25.81 11.99
CA LEU A 113 1.41 -25.24 10.71
C LEU A 113 0.44 -25.60 9.58
N THR A 114 0.01 -26.86 9.51
CA THR A 114 -0.96 -27.31 8.51
C THR A 114 -2.28 -26.57 8.65
N MET A 115 -2.79 -26.44 9.88
CA MET A 115 -4.05 -25.73 10.15
C MET A 115 -3.94 -24.23 9.84
N LEU A 116 -2.82 -23.59 10.20
CA LEU A 116 -2.56 -22.19 9.90
C LEU A 116 -2.40 -21.93 8.39
N GLU A 117 -1.82 -22.88 7.65
CA GLU A 117 -1.70 -22.83 6.19
C GLU A 117 -3.07 -22.99 5.52
N LEU A 118 -3.88 -23.97 5.96
CA LEU A 118 -5.26 -24.14 5.50
C LEU A 118 -6.15 -22.93 5.83
N ALA A 119 -5.92 -22.29 6.96
CA ALA A 119 -6.58 -21.05 7.35
C ALA A 119 -6.10 -19.82 6.55
N GLY A 120 -5.07 -19.96 5.71
CA GLY A 120 -4.53 -18.87 4.91
C GLY A 120 -3.81 -17.80 5.74
N LEU A 121 -3.31 -18.15 6.92
CA LEU A 121 -2.59 -17.24 7.82
C LEU A 121 -1.07 -17.26 7.59
N ILE A 122 -0.55 -18.39 7.10
CA ILE A 122 0.85 -18.57 6.76
C ILE A 122 1.00 -19.20 5.39
N GLU A 123 2.15 -19.00 4.76
CA GLU A 123 2.52 -19.59 3.48
C GLU A 123 3.84 -20.32 3.63
N ASN A 124 3.92 -21.52 3.03
CA ASN A 124 5.13 -22.30 2.93
C ASN A 124 5.96 -21.83 1.72
N GLN A 125 7.15 -21.31 1.99
CA GLN A 125 8.15 -20.98 0.99
C GLN A 125 9.09 -22.16 0.76
N ASN A 126 9.64 -22.22 -0.44
CA ASN A 126 10.60 -23.26 -0.87
C ASN A 126 11.67 -23.52 0.21
N GLY A 127 11.73 -24.78 0.68
CA GLY A 127 12.66 -25.20 1.72
C GLY A 127 12.08 -25.32 3.14
N ALA A 128 10.76 -25.53 3.29
CA ALA A 128 10.09 -25.70 4.59
C ALA A 128 10.27 -24.48 5.51
N GLN A 129 10.26 -23.30 4.91
CA GLN A 129 10.27 -22.02 5.61
C GLN A 129 8.88 -21.43 5.53
N TYR A 130 8.38 -20.94 6.65
CA TYR A 130 7.04 -20.40 6.72
C TYR A 130 7.11 -18.89 6.93
N VAL A 131 6.25 -18.15 6.24
CA VAL A 131 6.04 -16.72 6.44
C VAL A 131 4.59 -16.44 6.79
N LYS A 132 4.33 -15.39 7.56
CA LYS A 132 2.98 -14.83 7.65
C LYS A 132 2.58 -14.33 6.28
N ILE A 133 1.40 -14.73 5.81
CA ILE A 133 0.78 -14.04 4.68
C ILE A 133 0.56 -12.60 5.13
N LYS A 134 1.01 -11.63 4.33
CA LYS A 134 0.79 -10.21 4.61
C LYS A 134 -0.72 -9.96 4.61
N GLN A 135 -1.36 -10.13 5.77
CA GLN A 135 -2.70 -9.60 5.99
C GLN A 135 -2.67 -8.13 5.59
N PRO A 136 -3.72 -7.61 4.93
CA PRO A 136 -3.76 -6.20 4.58
C PRO A 136 -3.71 -5.40 5.87
N VAL A 137 -2.51 -4.91 6.16
CA VAL A 137 -2.15 -3.86 7.10
C VAL A 137 -3.07 -3.82 8.31
N LYS A 138 -2.62 -4.35 9.46
CA LYS A 138 -3.08 -3.81 10.75
C LYS A 138 -3.04 -2.30 10.61
N LEU A 139 -4.19 -1.64 10.50
CA LEU A 139 -4.28 -0.18 10.39
C LEU A 139 -3.37 0.33 11.49
N PRO A 140 -2.23 0.96 11.18
CA PRO A 140 -1.27 1.32 12.21
C PRO A 140 -2.07 2.16 13.20
N ALA A 141 -2.12 1.71 14.47
CA ALA A 141 -2.82 2.42 15.53
C ALA A 141 -2.45 3.88 15.39
N ILE A 142 -3.45 4.74 15.11
CA ILE A 142 -3.25 6.09 14.61
C ILE A 142 -2.55 6.89 15.71
N LYS A 143 -1.20 6.82 15.75
CA LYS A 143 -0.39 7.82 16.42
C LYS A 143 -0.68 9.10 15.67
N LYS A 144 -1.03 10.17 16.39
CA LYS A 144 -1.35 11.48 15.81
C LYS A 144 -0.35 11.77 14.67
N PRO A 145 -0.83 12.06 13.45
CA PRO A 145 0.05 12.21 12.31
C PRO A 145 1.11 13.27 12.62
N HIS A 146 2.37 12.93 12.36
CA HIS A 146 3.49 13.85 12.62
C HIS A 146 3.23 15.19 11.91
N LYS A 147 3.60 16.32 12.52
CA LYS A 147 3.32 17.67 11.97
C LYS A 147 3.73 17.82 10.50
N ASN A 148 4.80 17.15 10.08
CA ASN A 148 5.28 17.16 8.70
C ASN A 148 4.31 16.48 7.72
N ILE A 149 3.64 15.39 8.13
CA ILE A 149 2.65 14.68 7.31
C ILE A 149 1.44 15.59 7.08
N ILE A 150 0.94 16.26 8.13
CA ILE A 150 -0.19 17.19 8.02
C ILE A 150 0.15 18.32 7.02
N ARG A 151 1.36 18.89 7.12
CA ARG A 151 1.84 19.90 6.17
C ARG A 151 1.95 19.34 4.75
N TYR A 152 2.44 18.11 4.59
CA TYR A 152 2.54 17.45 3.29
C TYR A 152 1.17 17.26 2.65
N VAL A 153 0.19 16.74 3.40
CA VAL A 153 -1.19 16.55 2.96
C VAL A 153 -1.78 17.89 2.50
N ALA A 154 -1.64 18.95 3.30
CA ALA A 154 -2.16 20.27 2.95
C ALA A 154 -1.50 20.86 1.69
N ARG A 155 -0.17 20.76 1.57
CA ARG A 155 0.58 21.30 0.41
C ARG A 155 0.29 20.52 -0.87
N SER A 156 0.30 19.19 -0.81
CA SER A 156 0.02 18.32 -1.95
C SER A 156 -1.44 18.45 -2.41
N THR A 157 -2.40 18.51 -1.49
CA THR A 157 -3.81 18.79 -1.80
C THR A 157 -3.97 20.12 -2.55
N ARG A 158 -3.31 21.18 -2.09
CA ARG A 158 -3.34 22.50 -2.74
C ARG A 158 -2.70 22.46 -4.13
N TYR A 159 -1.56 21.77 -4.27
CA TYR A 159 -0.89 21.56 -5.54
C TYR A 159 -1.81 20.84 -6.54
N ILE A 160 -2.40 19.72 -6.13
CA ILE A 160 -3.30 18.93 -6.97
C ILE A 160 -4.52 19.74 -7.42
N LYS A 161 -5.15 20.49 -6.50
CA LYS A 161 -6.28 21.36 -6.84
C LYS A 161 -5.90 22.44 -7.84
N ARG A 162 -4.78 23.12 -7.61
CA ARG A 162 -4.36 24.26 -8.43
C ARG A 162 -3.87 23.86 -9.81
N ILE A 163 -3.06 22.82 -9.90
CA ILE A 163 -2.39 22.42 -11.15
C ILE A 163 -3.26 21.46 -11.96
N HIS A 164 -3.94 20.52 -11.29
CA HIS A 164 -4.66 19.46 -11.97
C HIS A 164 -6.18 19.63 -11.91
N GLY A 165 -6.71 20.55 -11.10
CA GLY A 165 -8.15 20.73 -10.95
C GLY A 165 -8.81 19.51 -10.32
N GLY A 166 -8.13 18.87 -9.35
CA GLY A 166 -8.56 17.65 -8.68
C GLY A 166 -8.27 16.36 -9.44
N VAL A 167 -8.38 15.25 -8.72
CA VAL A 167 -8.03 13.90 -9.21
C VAL A 167 -9.09 12.89 -8.83
N SER A 168 -8.98 11.70 -9.40
CA SER A 168 -9.74 10.53 -8.93
C SER A 168 -8.91 9.76 -7.91
N ARG A 169 -9.58 9.02 -7.03
CA ARG A 169 -8.91 8.18 -6.02
C ARG A 169 -7.98 7.17 -6.69
N LYS A 170 -8.39 6.59 -7.82
CA LYS A 170 -7.60 5.64 -8.64
C LYS A 170 -6.16 6.08 -8.86
N TYR A 171 -5.91 7.36 -9.12
CA TYR A 171 -4.56 7.85 -9.45
C TYR A 171 -3.94 8.74 -8.37
N LEU A 172 -4.58 8.92 -7.21
CA LEU A 172 -4.12 9.81 -6.15
C LEU A 172 -2.62 9.62 -5.83
N GLN A 173 -2.19 8.38 -5.63
CA GLN A 173 -0.82 8.05 -5.28
C GLN A 173 0.21 8.45 -6.36
N LEU A 174 -0.15 8.38 -7.64
CA LEU A 174 0.71 8.84 -8.74
C LEU A 174 0.90 10.37 -8.71
N TYR A 175 -0.14 11.11 -8.33
CA TYR A 175 -0.02 12.57 -8.16
C TYR A 175 0.76 12.95 -6.90
N LEU A 176 0.69 12.13 -5.84
CA LEU A 176 1.54 12.31 -4.66
C LEU A 176 3.01 12.06 -4.98
N ALA A 177 3.32 11.06 -5.80
CA ALA A 177 4.67 10.81 -6.31
C ALA A 177 5.18 11.97 -7.18
N LEU A 178 4.33 12.52 -8.05
CA LEU A 178 4.67 13.70 -8.84
C LEU A 178 4.93 14.93 -7.97
N PHE A 179 4.06 15.19 -6.97
CA PHE A 179 4.25 16.29 -6.04
C PHE A 179 5.56 16.15 -5.27
N TRP A 180 5.91 14.94 -4.83
CA TRP A 180 7.20 14.66 -4.20
C TRP A 180 8.38 15.05 -5.10
N CYS A 181 8.31 14.71 -6.40
CA CYS A 181 9.31 15.11 -7.37
C CYS A 181 9.48 16.63 -7.49
N VAL A 182 8.39 17.39 -7.35
CA VAL A 182 8.42 18.86 -7.45
C VAL A 182 9.02 19.51 -6.21
N VAL A 183 8.75 18.99 -5.02
CA VAL A 183 9.17 19.63 -3.77
C VAL A 183 10.55 19.20 -3.27
N ASP A 184 11.02 18.05 -3.72
CA ASP A 184 12.23 17.43 -3.18
C ASP A 184 13.45 17.67 -4.07
N LYS A 185 14.48 18.29 -3.49
CA LYS A 185 15.66 18.80 -4.21
C LYS A 185 16.53 17.72 -4.86
N ARG A 186 16.38 16.46 -4.45
CA ARG A 186 17.12 15.32 -5.05
C ARG A 186 16.70 15.06 -6.51
N TRP A 187 15.55 15.56 -6.94
CA TRP A 187 15.04 15.34 -8.29
C TRP A 187 15.56 16.40 -9.26
N SER A 188 16.76 16.17 -9.80
CA SER A 188 17.22 16.85 -11.01
C SER A 188 16.70 16.15 -12.26
N THR A 189 16.71 16.83 -13.42
CA THR A 189 16.38 16.21 -14.72
C THR A 189 17.20 14.94 -14.96
N GLU A 190 18.49 14.97 -14.61
CA GLU A 190 19.38 13.82 -14.75
C GLU A 190 18.98 12.66 -13.83
N ALA A 191 18.64 12.95 -12.57
CA ALA A 191 18.19 11.94 -11.61
C ALA A 191 16.88 11.27 -12.06
N LEU A 192 15.96 12.05 -12.61
CA LEU A 192 14.70 11.55 -13.15
C LEU A 192 14.92 10.65 -14.36
N LEU A 193 15.76 11.08 -15.31
CA LEU A 193 16.09 10.28 -16.49
C LEU A 193 16.78 8.96 -16.10
N LYS A 194 17.71 8.99 -15.13
CA LYS A 194 18.35 7.79 -14.58
C LYS A 194 17.33 6.85 -13.93
N ALA A 195 16.36 7.38 -13.18
CA ALA A 195 15.30 6.57 -12.59
C ALA A 195 14.43 5.91 -13.67
N CYS A 196 14.00 6.67 -14.69
CA CYS A 196 13.22 6.15 -15.80
C CYS A 196 13.99 5.09 -16.60
N ALA A 197 15.29 5.29 -16.86
CA ALA A 197 16.12 4.33 -17.57
C ALA A 197 16.27 3.00 -16.82
N ARG A 198 16.36 3.03 -15.48
CA ARG A 198 16.44 1.82 -14.64
C ARG A 198 15.14 1.05 -14.58
N TYR A 199 14.01 1.74 -14.59
CA TYR A 199 12.69 1.13 -14.50
C TYR A 199 12.33 0.31 -15.76
N GLY A 200 12.81 0.74 -16.93
CA GLY A 200 12.55 0.06 -18.20
C GLY A 200 11.22 0.48 -18.83
N LYS A 201 10.69 -0.37 -19.72
CA LYS A 201 9.51 -0.04 -20.55
C LYS A 201 8.22 -0.33 -19.79
N LEU A 202 7.48 0.73 -19.44
CA LEU A 202 6.10 0.65 -18.94
C LEU A 202 5.09 0.48 -20.08
N SER A 203 4.26 -0.55 -19.97
CA SER A 203 3.11 -0.74 -20.85
C SER A 203 1.95 0.17 -20.45
N GLU A 204 1.12 0.53 -21.43
CA GLU A 204 -0.08 1.35 -21.16
C GLU A 204 -1.11 0.61 -20.31
N ARG A 205 -1.15 -0.73 -20.46
CA ARG A 205 -2.04 -1.59 -19.70
C ARG A 205 -1.73 -1.53 -18.21
N GLU A 206 -0.45 -1.60 -17.83
CA GLU A 206 -0.01 -1.49 -16.43
C GLU A 206 -0.44 -0.16 -15.78
N ILE A 207 -0.30 0.94 -16.53
CA ILE A 207 -0.70 2.27 -16.05
C ILE A 207 -2.22 2.38 -15.94
N ALA A 208 -2.97 1.82 -16.88
CA ALA A 208 -4.42 1.85 -16.89
C ALA A 208 -5.04 0.96 -15.79
N SER A 209 -4.39 -0.16 -15.48
CA SER A 209 -4.79 -1.07 -14.39
C SER A 209 -4.40 -0.56 -13.00
N TYR A 210 -3.54 0.46 -12.91
CA TYR A 210 -3.11 1.00 -11.63
C TYR A 210 -4.30 1.58 -10.83
N VAL A 211 -4.40 1.17 -9.57
CA VAL A 211 -5.35 1.70 -8.59
C VAL A 211 -4.59 2.05 -7.33
N SER A 212 -4.74 3.29 -6.87
CA SER A 212 -4.07 3.77 -5.66
C SER A 212 -4.55 2.97 -4.44
N PRO A 213 -3.62 2.53 -3.57
CA PRO A 213 -3.96 1.83 -2.36
C PRO A 213 -4.70 2.73 -1.37
N HIS A 214 -5.40 2.12 -0.40
CA HIS A 214 -6.02 2.85 0.71
C HIS A 214 -4.98 3.57 1.57
N MET A 215 -3.86 2.88 1.85
CA MET A 215 -2.70 3.46 2.52
C MET A 215 -1.74 4.00 1.47
N VAL A 216 -1.86 5.29 1.19
CA VAL A 216 -0.99 6.03 0.27
C VAL A 216 0.35 6.33 0.94
N GLN A 217 1.42 6.39 0.14
CA GLN A 217 2.75 6.71 0.62
C GLN A 217 3.04 8.19 0.39
N VAL A 218 3.49 8.88 1.44
CA VAL A 218 3.87 10.30 1.41
C VAL A 218 5.34 10.48 1.79
N SER A 219 5.99 11.50 1.25
CA SER A 219 7.37 11.79 1.63
C SER A 219 7.46 12.21 3.10
N LYS A 220 8.44 11.63 3.82
CA LYS A 220 8.81 12.03 5.18
C LYS A 220 9.50 13.40 5.25
N PHE A 221 9.99 13.87 4.10
CA PHE A 221 10.82 15.06 3.96
C PHE A 221 10.01 16.16 3.25
N ALA A 222 9.32 17.01 4.03
CA ALA A 222 8.62 18.20 3.51
C ALA A 222 8.35 19.25 4.58
#